data_AF-A0A4Q1AA29-F1
#
_entry.id   AF-A0A4Q1AA29-F1
#
_cell.length_a   1.000
_cell.length_b   1.000
_cell.length_c   1.000
_cell.angle_alpha   90.00
_cell.angle_beta   90.00
_cell.angle_gamma   90.00
#
_symmetry.space_group_name_H-M   'P 1'
#
loop_
_entity.id
_entity.type
_entity.pdbx_description
1 polymer ?
#
loop_
_entity_poly.entity_id
_entity_poly.type
_entity_poly.pdbx_seq_one_letter_code
_entity_poly.pdbx_strand_id
1 'polypeptide(L)'
;MNSFLEPKIKQNYKNEIRHIGFELEFANIDIEDILSILEKKFNFKVEKINNYLFKIASKYGDFILELDFELLTQQKIPKNIKELSKKIGLEIKKEDIERIERAIGELSKDIVPYEISTPPLPLNKISIIDEIIKELAKNNAKGTKYKIYYAFGLHINIEVISLDVKSFLNYTRAYLILQSYINKDAKIDLARKITPFIDNFKNDYIKYVLDESYIPSMDDFINDYLHFNPTRNRSLDLLPILAFIDENKVREKLPKEKIKPRPAFHYRLSNSMIGIKGWEVSQEWNRWILIENLANDEASLKLLSKEYLSHLDNIINLTTWQEKVESWLNH
;
A
#
# COMPACT_ATOMS: atom_id res chain seq x y z
N MET A 1 -11.50 -16.44 15.42
CA MET A 1 -10.19 -16.95 14.94
C MET A 1 -9.51 -15.82 14.20
N ASN A 2 -8.23 -15.59 14.45
CA ASN A 2 -7.47 -14.53 13.78
C ASN A 2 -7.26 -14.94 12.31
N SER A 3 -7.75 -14.15 11.36
CA SER A 3 -7.64 -14.43 9.92
C SER A 3 -6.27 -14.05 9.34
N PHE A 4 -5.44 -13.30 10.10
CA PHE A 4 -4.07 -12.99 9.73
C PHE A 4 -3.16 -14.21 9.92
N LEU A 5 -2.54 -14.67 8.84
CA LEU A 5 -1.50 -15.70 8.87
C LEU A 5 -0.23 -15.16 9.53
N GLU A 6 0.45 -16.01 10.27
CA GLU A 6 1.74 -15.64 10.85
C GLU A 6 2.87 -15.80 9.82
N PRO A 7 3.76 -14.80 9.67
CA PRO A 7 4.94 -14.94 8.82
C PRO A 7 5.96 -15.88 9.48
N LYS A 8 6.77 -16.56 8.66
CA LYS A 8 7.88 -17.40 9.14
C LYS A 8 8.90 -16.60 9.94
N ILE A 9 9.15 -15.35 9.55
CA ILE A 9 10.10 -14.43 10.20
C ILE A 9 9.30 -13.29 10.85
N LYS A 10 9.32 -13.26 12.19
CA LYS A 10 8.55 -12.31 13.00
C LYS A 10 9.39 -11.11 13.46
N GLN A 11 10.71 -11.19 13.31
CA GLN A 11 11.67 -10.17 13.73
C GLN A 11 12.07 -9.26 12.57
N ASN A 12 12.30 -7.98 12.87
CA ASN A 12 12.80 -6.99 11.93
C ASN A 12 14.33 -7.03 11.84
N TYR A 13 14.90 -6.13 11.03
CA TYR A 13 16.35 -5.94 10.85
C TYR A 13 17.14 -5.60 12.14
N LYS A 14 16.44 -5.32 13.26
CA LYS A 14 17.01 -5.06 14.60
C LYS A 14 16.79 -6.22 15.57
N ASN A 15 16.26 -7.36 15.13
CA ASN A 15 15.84 -8.49 15.96
C ASN A 15 14.68 -8.19 16.94
N GLU A 16 13.90 -7.14 16.68
CA GLU A 16 12.69 -6.78 17.44
C GLU A 16 11.44 -7.30 16.71
N ILE A 17 10.29 -7.36 17.39
CA ILE A 17 9.04 -7.70 16.70
C ILE A 17 8.79 -6.72 15.54
N ARG A 18 8.43 -7.25 14.37
CA ARG A 18 8.11 -6.43 13.20
C ARG A 18 6.89 -5.57 13.45
N HIS A 19 6.90 -4.39 12.84
CA HIS A 19 5.76 -3.48 12.83
C HIS A 19 5.17 -3.35 11.43
N ILE A 20 3.84 -3.30 11.34
CA ILE A 20 3.10 -3.19 10.09
C ILE A 20 2.18 -1.97 10.18
N GLY A 21 2.35 -1.04 9.24
CA GLY A 21 1.43 0.09 9.09
C GLY A 21 0.34 -0.20 8.06
N PHE A 22 -0.85 0.35 8.26
CA PHE A 22 -1.94 0.27 7.29
C PHE A 22 -2.42 1.68 6.95
N GLU A 23 -2.77 1.90 5.69
CA GLU A 23 -3.42 3.12 5.20
C GLU A 23 -4.67 2.65 4.46
N LEU A 24 -5.85 3.13 4.86
CA LEU A 24 -7.12 2.69 4.29
C LEU A 24 -7.98 3.88 3.89
N GLU A 25 -8.38 3.91 2.63
CA GLU A 25 -9.27 4.93 2.09
C GLU A 25 -10.73 4.44 2.06
N PHE A 26 -11.69 5.31 2.36
CA PHE A 26 -13.12 5.01 2.39
C PHE A 26 -13.98 6.29 2.35
N ALA A 27 -15.29 6.15 2.13
CA ALA A 27 -16.24 7.28 2.12
C ALA A 27 -17.61 6.88 2.71
N ASN A 28 -18.60 7.75 2.54
CA ASN A 28 -20.01 7.53 2.92
C ASN A 28 -20.22 7.33 4.43
N ILE A 29 -19.48 8.08 5.23
CA ILE A 29 -19.62 8.13 6.70
C ILE A 29 -19.27 9.55 7.18
N ASP A 30 -19.90 9.98 8.27
CA ASP A 30 -19.61 11.27 8.89
C ASP A 30 -18.30 11.25 9.67
N ILE A 31 -17.57 12.36 9.63
CA ILE A 31 -16.32 12.46 10.39
C ILE A 31 -16.58 12.34 11.89
N GLU A 32 -17.67 12.93 12.39
CA GLU A 32 -18.08 12.79 13.79
C GLU A 32 -18.37 11.33 14.17
N ASP A 33 -18.93 10.54 13.26
CA ASP A 33 -19.18 9.12 13.48
C ASP A 33 -17.87 8.33 13.50
N ILE A 34 -16.94 8.61 12.57
CA ILE A 34 -15.60 8.00 12.58
C ILE A 34 -14.92 8.26 13.92
N LEU A 35 -14.87 9.53 14.34
CA LEU A 35 -14.21 9.93 15.59
C LEU A 35 -14.89 9.29 16.82
N SER A 36 -16.22 9.32 16.88
CA SER A 36 -17.02 8.70 17.94
C SER A 36 -16.78 7.19 18.03
N ILE A 37 -16.63 6.49 16.90
CA ILE A 37 -16.27 5.06 16.87
C ILE A 37 -14.88 4.85 17.48
N LEU A 38 -13.87 5.60 17.02
CA LEU A 38 -12.49 5.48 17.49
C LEU A 38 -12.38 5.76 18.99
N GLU A 39 -13.07 6.77 19.50
CA GLU A 39 -13.09 7.08 20.93
C GLU A 39 -13.84 6.03 21.74
N LYS A 40 -15.10 5.73 21.39
CA LYS A 40 -15.98 4.93 22.26
C LYS A 40 -15.74 3.43 22.17
N LYS A 41 -15.34 2.92 21.00
CA LYS A 41 -15.14 1.47 20.81
C LYS A 41 -13.71 1.04 21.11
N PHE A 42 -12.74 1.91 20.86
CA PHE A 42 -11.32 1.58 20.98
C PHE A 42 -10.60 2.33 22.11
N ASN A 43 -11.30 3.24 22.80
CA ASN A 43 -10.73 4.07 23.88
C ASN A 43 -9.52 4.86 23.41
N PHE A 44 -9.56 5.34 22.16
CA PHE A 44 -8.55 6.25 21.63
C PHE A 44 -8.90 7.70 22.00
N LYS A 45 -7.90 8.58 21.96
CA LYS A 45 -8.07 10.00 22.26
C LYS A 45 -7.94 10.81 20.99
N VAL A 46 -9.00 11.53 20.62
CA VAL A 46 -8.99 12.37 19.43
C VAL A 46 -8.40 13.74 19.77
N GLU A 47 -7.40 14.13 19.00
CA GLU A 47 -6.84 15.48 18.94
C GLU A 47 -7.13 16.05 17.55
N LYS A 48 -7.97 17.08 17.50
CA LYS A 48 -8.28 17.79 16.27
C LYS A 48 -7.13 18.74 15.94
N ILE A 49 -6.40 18.46 14.85
CA ILE A 49 -5.36 19.37 14.35
C ILE A 49 -6.02 20.47 13.51
N ASN A 50 -6.94 20.09 12.62
CA ASN A 50 -7.83 21.00 11.90
C ASN A 50 -9.11 20.25 11.46
N ASN A 51 -9.96 20.87 10.63
CA ASN A 51 -11.23 20.27 10.18
C ASN A 51 -11.08 19.01 9.30
N TYR A 52 -9.87 18.72 8.82
CA TYR A 52 -9.57 17.66 7.84
C TYR A 52 -8.45 16.74 8.25
N LEU A 53 -7.85 16.98 9.41
CA LEU A 53 -6.73 16.23 9.93
C LEU A 53 -6.91 16.05 11.43
N PHE A 54 -6.96 14.80 11.84
CA PHE A 54 -7.14 14.38 13.21
C PHE A 54 -6.02 13.43 13.57
N LYS A 55 -5.43 13.69 14.73
CA LYS A 55 -4.47 12.82 15.36
C LYS A 55 -5.22 12.04 16.44
N ILE A 56 -5.14 10.72 16.39
CA ILE A 56 -5.89 9.83 17.29
C ILE A 56 -4.87 9.03 18.10
N ALA A 57 -4.61 9.48 19.33
CA ALA A 57 -3.65 8.86 20.22
C ALA A 57 -4.18 7.53 20.76
N SER A 58 -3.35 6.50 20.71
CA SER A 58 -3.67 5.15 21.18
C SER A 58 -2.49 4.53 21.93
N LYS A 59 -2.69 3.35 22.52
CA LYS A 59 -1.60 2.55 23.10
C LYS A 59 -0.59 2.02 22.08
N TYR A 60 -0.88 2.12 20.78
CA TYR A 60 -0.01 1.69 19.68
C TYR A 60 0.74 2.85 19.03
N GLY A 61 0.56 4.08 19.52
CA GLY A 61 0.99 5.30 18.86
C GLY A 61 -0.18 6.05 18.21
N ASP A 62 0.16 7.02 17.38
CA ASP A 62 -0.80 7.96 16.81
C ASP A 62 -1.35 7.44 15.48
N PHE A 63 -2.66 7.23 15.43
CA PHE A 63 -3.38 7.08 14.18
C PHE A 63 -3.62 8.47 13.58
N ILE A 64 -3.68 8.55 12.27
CA ILE A 64 -4.01 9.76 11.54
C ILE A 64 -5.28 9.50 10.74
N LEU A 65 -6.29 10.35 10.92
CA LEU A 65 -7.46 10.40 10.06
C LEU A 65 -7.39 11.69 9.28
N GLU A 66 -7.38 11.59 7.96
CA GLU A 66 -7.37 12.75 7.07
C GLU A 66 -8.40 12.64 5.96
N LEU A 67 -8.78 13.78 5.40
CA LEU A 67 -9.52 13.84 4.15
C LEU A 67 -8.53 13.80 2.98
N ASP A 68 -8.71 12.85 2.07
CA ASP A 68 -7.79 12.63 0.97
C ASP A 68 -8.10 13.55 -0.23
N PHE A 69 -7.43 14.69 -0.26
CA PHE A 69 -7.55 15.66 -1.36
C PHE A 69 -7.05 15.15 -2.71
N GLU A 70 -6.04 14.27 -2.72
CA GLU A 70 -5.53 13.72 -3.96
C GLU A 70 -6.64 12.89 -4.62
N LEU A 71 -7.28 12.02 -3.84
CA LEU A 71 -8.41 11.23 -4.33
C LEU A 71 -9.62 12.08 -4.72
N LEU A 72 -9.97 13.11 -3.95
CA LEU A 72 -11.05 14.05 -4.31
C LEU A 72 -10.84 14.62 -5.71
N THR A 73 -9.62 15.08 -6.01
CA THR A 73 -9.33 15.70 -7.31
C THR A 73 -9.36 14.71 -8.47
N GLN A 74 -9.11 13.43 -8.20
CA GLN A 74 -9.16 12.36 -9.19
C GLN A 74 -10.59 11.91 -9.50
N GLN A 75 -11.53 12.04 -8.55
CA GLN A 75 -12.95 11.74 -8.73
C GLN A 75 -13.72 12.74 -9.63
N LYS A 76 -13.02 13.43 -10.54
CA LYS A 76 -13.54 14.41 -11.52
C LYS A 76 -14.23 15.63 -10.90
N ILE A 77 -13.71 16.12 -9.79
CA ILE A 77 -14.19 17.35 -9.14
C ILE A 77 -13.58 18.60 -9.83
N PRO A 78 -14.28 19.75 -9.92
CA PRO A 78 -13.86 20.96 -10.62
C PRO A 78 -12.41 21.42 -10.38
N LYS A 79 -11.83 22.03 -11.43
CA LYS A 79 -10.42 22.46 -11.54
C LYS A 79 -9.86 23.20 -10.32
N ASN A 80 -10.70 23.92 -9.58
CA ASN A 80 -10.30 24.72 -8.41
C ASN A 80 -9.72 23.85 -7.26
N ILE A 81 -10.19 22.61 -7.10
CA ILE A 81 -9.73 21.71 -6.03
C ILE A 81 -8.40 21.03 -6.44
N LYS A 82 -8.14 20.89 -7.74
CA LYS A 82 -6.86 20.35 -8.27
C LYS A 82 -5.67 21.28 -8.04
N GLU A 83 -5.90 22.59 -8.00
CA GLU A 83 -4.87 23.56 -7.58
C GLU A 83 -4.60 23.47 -6.07
N LEU A 84 -5.61 23.11 -5.30
CA LEU A 84 -5.56 23.00 -3.84
C LEU A 84 -4.80 21.74 -3.38
N SER A 85 -5.05 20.59 -4.00
CA SER A 85 -4.31 19.35 -3.68
C SER A 85 -2.80 19.48 -3.91
N LYS A 86 -2.38 20.20 -4.96
CA LYS A 86 -0.96 20.50 -5.22
C LYS A 86 -0.31 21.37 -4.15
N LYS A 87 -1.08 22.18 -3.42
CA LYS A 87 -0.57 23.07 -2.38
C LYS A 87 -0.44 22.40 -1.01
N ILE A 88 -1.29 21.43 -0.70
CA ILE A 88 -1.33 20.72 0.60
C ILE A 88 -0.10 19.81 0.81
N GLY A 89 0.76 19.65 -0.20
CA GLY A 89 1.96 18.82 -0.15
C GLY A 89 3.07 19.20 0.84
N LEU A 90 3.02 20.36 1.52
CA LEU A 90 3.91 20.81 2.61
C LEU A 90 3.20 21.90 3.45
N GLU A 91 3.59 22.07 4.73
CA GLU A 91 3.00 22.97 5.78
C GLU A 91 1.75 23.77 5.39
N ILE A 92 0.59 23.31 5.88
CA ILE A 92 -0.72 23.90 5.62
C ILE A 92 -0.80 25.31 6.21
N LYS A 93 -0.81 26.34 5.37
CA LYS A 93 -1.08 27.73 5.77
C LYS A 93 -2.57 27.93 6.01
N LYS A 94 -2.94 28.81 6.96
CA LYS A 94 -4.35 29.13 7.27
C LYS A 94 -5.21 29.47 6.05
N GLU A 95 -4.65 30.20 5.09
CA GLU A 95 -5.35 30.65 3.88
C GLU A 95 -5.75 29.49 2.95
N ASP A 96 -4.98 28.39 2.92
CA ASP A 96 -5.31 27.20 2.15
C ASP A 96 -6.46 26.42 2.83
N ILE A 97 -6.53 26.44 4.16
CA ILE A 97 -7.61 25.81 4.94
C ILE A 97 -8.98 26.40 4.60
N GLU A 98 -9.12 27.73 4.56
CA GLU A 98 -10.43 28.37 4.28
C GLU A 98 -10.96 28.11 2.87
N ARG A 99 -10.06 27.87 1.90
CA ARG A 99 -10.44 27.50 0.52
C ARG A 99 -10.86 26.04 0.45
N ILE A 100 -10.15 25.18 1.17
CA ILE A 100 -10.49 23.77 1.38
C ILE A 100 -11.88 23.66 2.00
N GLU A 101 -12.17 24.47 3.02
CA GLU A 101 -13.46 24.43 3.73
C GLU A 101 -14.66 24.72 2.85
N ARG A 102 -14.57 25.75 2.01
CA ARG A 102 -15.62 26.07 1.04
C ARG A 102 -15.80 24.97 -0.01
N ALA A 103 -14.70 24.44 -0.52
CA ALA A 103 -14.70 23.37 -1.52
C ALA A 103 -15.37 22.08 -1.00
N ILE A 104 -15.15 21.72 0.27
CA ILE A 104 -15.72 20.51 0.88
C ILE A 104 -17.15 20.73 1.36
N GLY A 105 -17.48 21.92 1.88
CA GLY A 105 -18.83 22.22 2.36
C GLY A 105 -19.92 22.06 1.29
N GLU A 106 -19.54 22.11 0.01
CA GLU A 106 -20.44 21.88 -1.13
C GLU A 106 -20.55 20.39 -1.53
N LEU A 107 -19.71 19.50 -0.99
CA LEU A 107 -19.65 18.08 -1.35
C LEU A 107 -20.54 17.22 -0.44
N SER A 108 -21.12 16.17 -1.01
CA SER A 108 -21.84 15.16 -0.23
C SER A 108 -20.88 14.16 0.43
N LYS A 109 -21.27 13.60 1.58
CA LYS A 109 -20.53 12.55 2.31
C LYS A 109 -20.24 11.30 1.46
N ASP A 110 -21.09 11.05 0.47
CA ASP A 110 -20.94 9.99 -0.54
C ASP A 110 -19.78 10.29 -1.53
N ILE A 111 -19.13 11.44 -1.47
CA ILE A 111 -18.02 11.79 -2.36
C ILE A 111 -16.76 12.13 -1.57
N VAL A 112 -16.90 12.51 -0.29
CA VAL A 112 -15.76 12.86 0.58
C VAL A 112 -14.96 11.61 0.97
N PRO A 113 -13.70 11.47 0.51
CA PRO A 113 -12.84 10.37 0.84
C PRO A 113 -12.07 10.68 2.13
N TYR A 114 -12.09 9.73 3.05
CA TYR A 114 -11.24 9.73 4.24
C TYR A 114 -10.17 8.66 4.08
N GLU A 115 -8.98 8.94 4.59
CA GLU A 115 -7.92 7.97 4.81
C GLU A 115 -7.69 7.84 6.31
N ILE A 116 -7.71 6.60 6.82
CA ILE A 116 -7.17 6.29 8.14
C ILE A 116 -5.83 5.57 8.00
N SER A 117 -4.81 6.17 8.59
CA SER A 117 -3.43 5.70 8.64
C SER A 117 -3.09 5.26 10.06
N THR A 118 -2.57 4.04 10.23
CA THR A 118 -2.15 3.53 11.54
C THR A 118 -0.71 3.96 11.85
N PRO A 119 -0.32 4.05 13.14
CA PRO A 119 1.10 3.92 13.46
C PRO A 119 1.59 2.53 13.01
N PRO A 120 2.91 2.28 12.88
CA PRO A 120 3.42 0.93 12.71
C PRO A 120 2.98 0.06 13.89
N LEU A 121 2.06 -0.87 13.65
CA LEU A 121 1.48 -1.73 14.68
C LEU A 121 2.39 -2.94 14.89
N PRO A 122 2.69 -3.36 16.13
CA PRO A 122 3.39 -4.61 16.38
C PRO A 122 2.68 -5.78 15.68
N LEU A 123 3.42 -6.69 15.05
CA LEU A 123 2.90 -7.80 14.25
C LEU A 123 1.80 -8.60 14.98
N ASN A 124 1.96 -8.81 16.29
CA ASN A 124 0.99 -9.53 17.13
C ASN A 124 -0.24 -8.69 17.54
N LYS A 125 -0.40 -7.48 16.99
CA LYS A 125 -1.50 -6.53 17.27
C LYS A 125 -2.18 -6.01 16.01
N ILE A 126 -1.75 -6.44 14.81
CA ILE A 126 -2.29 -5.93 13.54
C ILE A 126 -3.79 -6.20 13.35
N SER A 127 -4.36 -7.20 14.04
CA SER A 127 -5.80 -7.54 13.93
C SER A 127 -6.75 -6.40 14.30
N ILE A 128 -6.28 -5.40 15.04
CA ILE A 128 -7.06 -4.21 15.40
C ILE A 128 -7.60 -3.47 14.18
N ILE A 129 -6.88 -3.52 13.04
CA ILE A 129 -7.33 -2.83 11.82
C ILE A 129 -8.65 -3.42 11.31
N ASP A 130 -8.82 -4.74 11.35
CA ASP A 130 -10.06 -5.40 10.95
C ASP A 130 -11.21 -5.09 11.92
N GLU A 131 -10.91 -4.91 13.21
CA GLU A 131 -11.90 -4.49 14.20
C GLU A 131 -12.39 -3.06 13.91
N ILE A 132 -11.48 -2.13 13.64
CA ILE A 132 -11.81 -0.74 13.27
C ILE A 132 -12.66 -0.72 12.00
N ILE A 133 -12.23 -1.42 10.95
CA ILE A 133 -12.92 -1.49 9.67
C ILE A 133 -14.33 -2.08 9.82
N LYS A 134 -14.50 -3.09 10.66
CA LYS A 134 -15.82 -3.68 10.94
C LYS A 134 -16.77 -2.66 11.59
N GLU A 135 -16.29 -1.88 12.55
CA GLU A 135 -17.11 -0.84 13.19
C GLU A 135 -17.43 0.31 12.23
N LEU A 136 -16.47 0.74 11.40
CA LEU A 136 -16.71 1.74 10.35
C LEU A 136 -17.74 1.24 9.33
N ALA A 137 -17.62 -0.01 8.87
CA ALA A 137 -18.55 -0.62 7.92
C ALA A 137 -19.99 -0.73 8.48
N LYS A 138 -20.14 -1.02 9.78
CA LYS A 138 -21.44 -1.02 10.46
C LYS A 138 -22.09 0.37 10.48
N ASN A 139 -21.29 1.43 10.41
CA ASN A 139 -21.73 2.83 10.34
C ASN A 139 -21.65 3.37 8.90
N ASN A 140 -21.95 2.51 7.92
CA ASN A 140 -22.09 2.84 6.51
C ASN A 140 -20.83 3.25 5.74
N ALA A 141 -19.62 3.14 6.30
CA ALA A 141 -18.40 3.37 5.54
C ALA A 141 -18.32 2.41 4.33
N LYS A 142 -17.97 2.96 3.15
CA LYS A 142 -17.92 2.24 1.87
C LYS A 142 -16.58 2.40 1.16
N GLY A 143 -16.15 1.31 0.52
CA GLY A 143 -14.96 1.24 -0.33
C GLY A 143 -15.28 1.13 -1.82
N THR A 144 -14.27 0.77 -2.61
CA THR A 144 -14.21 0.79 -4.10
C THR A 144 -15.44 0.24 -4.82
N LYS A 145 -16.05 -0.84 -4.34
CA LYS A 145 -17.16 -1.50 -5.05
C LYS A 145 -18.52 -0.80 -4.93
N TYR A 146 -18.61 0.28 -4.16
CA TYR A 146 -19.87 0.99 -3.99
C TYR A 146 -20.20 1.92 -5.17
N LYS A 147 -19.20 2.55 -5.79
CA LYS A 147 -19.36 3.46 -6.94
C LYS A 147 -18.21 3.29 -7.93
N ILE A 148 -18.50 3.44 -9.22
CA ILE A 148 -17.50 3.30 -10.31
C ILE A 148 -16.30 4.24 -10.19
N TYR A 149 -16.45 5.38 -9.51
CA TYR A 149 -15.40 6.39 -9.33
C TYR A 149 -14.63 6.24 -8.01
N TYR A 150 -15.00 5.29 -7.15
CA TYR A 150 -14.25 5.02 -5.92
C TYR A 150 -13.02 4.15 -6.24
N ALA A 151 -11.86 4.78 -6.37
CA ALA A 151 -10.59 4.08 -6.59
C ALA A 151 -9.84 3.80 -5.28
N PHE A 152 -10.57 3.52 -4.20
CA PHE A 152 -10.03 3.48 -2.84
C PHE A 152 -8.99 2.38 -2.61
N GLY A 153 -7.83 2.77 -2.09
CA GLY A 153 -6.71 1.89 -1.76
C GLY A 153 -6.72 1.35 -0.33
N LEU A 154 -6.12 0.17 -0.19
CA LEU A 154 -5.49 -0.28 1.05
C LEU A 154 -3.98 -0.35 0.78
N HIS A 155 -3.19 0.35 1.58
CA HIS A 155 -1.74 0.20 1.58
C HIS A 155 -1.28 -0.49 2.86
N ILE A 156 -0.29 -1.37 2.70
CA ILE A 156 0.38 -2.05 3.80
C ILE A 156 1.85 -1.62 3.77
N ASN A 157 2.33 -1.13 4.90
CA ASN A 157 3.71 -0.77 5.14
C ASN A 157 4.36 -1.88 5.95
N ILE A 158 5.07 -2.78 5.27
CA ILE A 158 5.65 -3.96 5.88
C ILE A 158 7.09 -3.68 6.29
N GLU A 159 7.37 -3.62 7.60
CA GLU A 159 8.75 -3.48 8.08
C GLU A 159 9.63 -4.64 7.58
N VAL A 160 10.81 -4.26 7.08
CA VAL A 160 11.76 -5.19 6.46
C VAL A 160 12.43 -6.08 7.52
N ILE A 161 12.73 -7.32 7.11
CA ILE A 161 13.41 -8.30 7.97
C ILE A 161 14.93 -8.10 8.00
N SER A 162 15.50 -7.41 7.00
CA SER A 162 16.93 -7.15 6.84
C SER A 162 17.13 -5.90 5.99
N LEU A 163 18.26 -5.21 6.19
CA LEU A 163 18.72 -4.11 5.32
C LEU A 163 19.73 -4.59 4.27
N ASP A 164 19.94 -5.90 4.13
CA ASP A 164 20.77 -6.50 3.10
C ASP A 164 20.09 -6.40 1.72
N VAL A 165 20.85 -5.98 0.71
CA VAL A 165 20.40 -5.94 -0.68
C VAL A 165 19.89 -7.29 -1.18
N LYS A 166 20.45 -8.43 -0.73
CA LYS A 166 19.95 -9.76 -1.07
C LYS A 166 18.50 -9.95 -0.60
N SER A 167 18.15 -9.42 0.58
CA SER A 167 16.77 -9.47 1.09
C SER A 167 15.83 -8.62 0.23
N PHE A 168 16.22 -7.38 -0.09
CA PHE A 168 15.40 -6.51 -0.95
C PHE A 168 15.21 -7.07 -2.35
N LEU A 169 16.28 -7.62 -2.93
CA LEU A 169 16.23 -8.27 -4.23
C LEU A 169 15.28 -9.47 -4.22
N ASN A 170 15.39 -10.35 -3.22
CA ASN A 170 14.54 -11.54 -3.13
C ASN A 170 13.05 -11.18 -2.97
N TYR A 171 12.72 -10.21 -2.12
CA TYR A 171 11.33 -9.74 -1.97
C TYR A 171 10.82 -9.08 -3.25
N THR A 172 11.65 -8.32 -3.95
CA THR A 172 11.31 -7.72 -5.25
C THR A 172 11.05 -8.80 -6.29
N ARG A 173 11.96 -9.78 -6.43
CA ARG A 173 11.80 -10.92 -7.35
C ARG A 173 10.53 -11.70 -7.05
N ALA A 174 10.30 -12.06 -5.78
CA ALA A 174 9.11 -12.78 -5.34
C ALA A 174 7.82 -12.01 -5.68
N TYR A 175 7.82 -10.70 -5.44
CA TYR A 175 6.69 -9.84 -5.80
C TYR A 175 6.41 -9.86 -7.31
N LEU A 176 7.43 -9.65 -8.13
CA LEU A 176 7.30 -9.61 -9.59
C LEU A 176 6.78 -10.94 -10.14
N ILE A 177 7.29 -12.06 -9.62
CA ILE A 177 6.85 -13.41 -9.96
C ILE A 177 5.36 -13.61 -9.59
N LEU A 178 4.93 -13.17 -8.42
CA LEU A 178 3.58 -13.44 -7.92
C LEU A 178 2.54 -12.39 -8.33
N GLN A 179 2.95 -11.24 -8.89
CA GLN A 179 2.08 -10.09 -9.13
C GLN A 179 0.82 -10.44 -9.93
N SER A 180 0.96 -11.19 -11.03
CA SER A 180 -0.19 -11.48 -11.90
C SER A 180 -1.19 -12.47 -11.26
N TYR A 181 -0.71 -13.36 -10.39
CA TYR A 181 -1.54 -14.25 -9.58
C TYR A 181 -2.27 -13.46 -8.49
N ILE A 182 -1.56 -12.64 -7.72
CA ILE A 182 -2.13 -11.78 -6.67
C ILE A 182 -3.18 -10.83 -7.26
N ASN A 183 -2.93 -10.25 -8.43
CA ASN A 183 -3.89 -9.40 -9.14
C ASN A 183 -5.20 -10.13 -9.47
N LYS A 184 -5.11 -11.39 -9.90
CA LYS A 184 -6.26 -12.24 -10.22
C LYS A 184 -7.03 -12.59 -8.94
N ASP A 185 -6.32 -13.04 -7.90
CA ASP A 185 -6.91 -13.47 -6.64
C ASP A 185 -7.59 -12.31 -5.87
N ALA A 186 -6.94 -11.14 -5.81
CA ALA A 186 -7.47 -9.95 -5.14
C ALA A 186 -8.64 -9.30 -5.91
N LYS A 187 -8.95 -9.77 -7.14
CA LYS A 187 -9.99 -9.21 -8.02
C LYS A 187 -9.87 -7.69 -8.14
N ILE A 188 -8.65 -7.21 -8.38
CA ILE A 188 -8.34 -5.78 -8.45
C ILE A 188 -9.25 -5.09 -9.48
N ASP A 189 -9.88 -4.00 -9.07
CA ASP A 189 -10.89 -3.33 -9.88
C ASP A 189 -10.23 -2.71 -11.12
N LEU A 190 -10.91 -2.80 -12.27
CA LEU A 190 -10.48 -2.16 -13.51
C LEU A 190 -10.32 -0.65 -13.32
N ALA A 191 -11.16 -0.02 -12.48
CA ALA A 191 -11.03 1.40 -12.17
C ALA A 191 -9.66 1.73 -11.57
N ARG A 192 -9.14 0.90 -10.65
CA ARG A 192 -7.82 1.10 -10.04
C ARG A 192 -6.66 0.83 -11.01
N LYS A 193 -6.85 -0.05 -12.01
CA LYS A 193 -5.84 -0.28 -13.08
C LYS A 193 -5.68 0.91 -14.03
N ILE A 194 -6.68 1.80 -14.10
CA ILE A 194 -6.66 2.99 -14.95
C ILE A 194 -6.20 4.22 -14.16
N THR A 195 -6.33 4.21 -12.82
CA THR A 195 -5.80 5.27 -11.95
C THR A 195 -4.30 5.11 -11.68
N PRO A 196 -3.55 6.22 -11.46
CA PRO A 196 -2.09 6.22 -11.39
C PRO A 196 -1.52 5.73 -10.04
N PHE A 197 -1.94 4.56 -9.55
CA PHE A 197 -1.44 4.01 -8.28
C PHE A 197 -0.95 2.56 -8.32
N ILE A 198 -1.21 1.80 -9.38
CA ILE A 198 -0.84 0.37 -9.49
C ILE A 198 -0.30 0.00 -10.89
N ASP A 199 0.55 0.84 -11.47
CA ASP A 199 1.20 0.49 -12.74
C ASP A 199 2.00 -0.82 -12.58
N ASN A 200 1.80 -1.75 -13.51
CA ASN A 200 2.61 -2.97 -13.57
C ASN A 200 4.07 -2.63 -13.87
N PHE A 201 4.98 -3.45 -13.35
CA PHE A 201 6.38 -3.35 -13.73
C PHE A 201 6.55 -3.73 -15.20
N LYS A 202 7.44 -3.01 -15.90
CA LYS A 202 7.72 -3.29 -17.32
C LYS A 202 8.51 -4.59 -17.44
N ASN A 203 8.24 -5.35 -18.50
CA ASN A 203 8.92 -6.61 -18.77
C ASN A 203 10.44 -6.48 -18.77
N ASP A 204 11.01 -5.37 -19.26
CA ASP A 204 12.46 -5.16 -19.28
C ASP A 204 13.04 -5.14 -17.85
N TYR A 205 12.38 -4.47 -16.91
CA TYR A 205 12.79 -4.47 -15.50
C TYR A 205 12.60 -5.84 -14.85
N ILE A 206 11.49 -6.53 -15.17
CA ILE A 206 11.23 -7.88 -14.67
C ILE A 206 12.35 -8.82 -15.12
N LYS A 207 12.68 -8.82 -16.42
CA LYS A 207 13.75 -9.65 -16.97
C LYS A 207 15.11 -9.32 -16.35
N TYR A 208 15.42 -8.02 -16.22
CA TYR A 208 16.65 -7.54 -15.61
C TYR A 208 16.82 -8.04 -14.17
N VAL A 209 15.78 -7.90 -13.34
CA VAL A 209 15.85 -8.27 -11.93
C VAL A 209 15.81 -9.79 -11.73
N LEU A 210 15.08 -10.54 -12.56
CA LEU A 210 14.97 -12.00 -12.44
C LEU A 210 16.19 -12.75 -12.99
N ASP A 211 17.06 -12.11 -13.76
CA ASP A 211 18.29 -12.71 -14.23
C ASP A 211 19.16 -13.18 -13.05
N GLU A 212 19.61 -14.44 -13.08
CA GLU A 212 20.41 -15.05 -12.01
C GLU A 212 21.78 -14.37 -11.87
N SER A 213 22.30 -13.77 -12.94
CA SER A 213 23.56 -13.03 -12.94
C SER A 213 23.44 -11.63 -12.32
N TYR A 214 22.22 -11.12 -12.13
CA TYR A 214 21.99 -9.85 -11.45
C TYR A 214 22.18 -10.02 -9.93
N ILE A 215 23.37 -9.66 -9.47
CA ILE A 215 23.82 -9.71 -8.07
C ILE A 215 24.33 -8.30 -7.71
N PRO A 216 23.41 -7.33 -7.54
CA PRO A 216 23.76 -5.93 -7.37
C PRO A 216 24.36 -5.65 -5.98
N SER A 217 25.20 -4.62 -5.89
CA SER A 217 25.41 -3.92 -4.62
C SER A 217 24.14 -3.14 -4.22
N MET A 218 24.08 -2.64 -2.98
CA MET A 218 22.97 -1.75 -2.58
C MET A 218 22.88 -0.51 -3.48
N ASP A 219 24.03 0.03 -3.90
CA ASP A 219 24.10 1.20 -4.77
C ASP A 219 23.57 0.90 -6.18
N ASP A 220 23.95 -0.23 -6.76
CA ASP A 220 23.43 -0.68 -8.06
C ASP A 220 21.92 -0.89 -7.97
N PHE A 221 21.44 -1.58 -6.93
CA PHE A 221 20.01 -1.85 -6.73
C PHE A 221 19.17 -0.56 -6.65
N ILE A 222 19.63 0.46 -5.91
CA ILE A 222 18.95 1.76 -5.85
C ILE A 222 18.95 2.44 -7.22
N ASN A 223 20.11 2.50 -7.88
CA ASN A 223 20.25 3.16 -9.18
C ASN A 223 19.38 2.50 -10.25
N ASP A 224 19.37 1.17 -10.30
CA ASP A 224 18.58 0.40 -11.25
C ASP A 224 17.08 0.55 -10.96
N TYR A 225 16.66 0.49 -9.69
CA TYR A 225 15.26 0.75 -9.34
C TYR A 225 14.82 2.14 -9.80
N LEU A 226 15.62 3.18 -9.53
CA LEU A 226 15.33 4.56 -9.93
C LEU A 226 15.38 4.77 -11.45
N HIS A 227 16.20 4.00 -12.17
CA HIS A 227 16.26 4.02 -13.63
C HIS A 227 14.97 3.46 -14.24
N PHE A 228 14.54 2.28 -13.80
CA PHE A 228 13.38 1.59 -14.35
C PHE A 228 12.04 2.10 -13.78
N ASN A 229 12.05 2.61 -12.55
CA ASN A 229 10.87 3.01 -11.77
C ASN A 229 11.03 4.40 -11.13
N PRO A 230 11.19 5.49 -11.92
CA PRO A 230 11.32 6.85 -11.39
C PRO A 230 9.97 7.44 -10.95
N THR A 231 9.20 6.71 -10.14
CA THR A 231 7.89 7.13 -9.64
C THR A 231 7.46 6.28 -8.44
N ARG A 232 6.71 6.89 -7.51
CA ARG A 232 6.03 6.15 -6.45
C ARG A 232 4.85 5.31 -6.93
N ASN A 233 4.35 5.55 -8.16
CA ASN A 233 3.21 4.83 -8.75
C ASN A 233 3.61 3.40 -9.15
N ARG A 234 3.77 2.53 -8.14
CA ARG A 234 3.99 1.10 -8.28
C ARG A 234 3.18 0.38 -7.22
N SER A 235 2.64 -0.79 -7.57
CA SER A 235 1.91 -1.64 -6.64
C SER A 235 2.80 -2.22 -5.53
N LEU A 236 4.11 -2.27 -5.75
CA LEU A 236 5.15 -2.37 -4.72
C LEU A 236 6.12 -1.19 -4.89
N ASP A 237 5.96 -0.17 -4.06
CA ASP A 237 6.81 1.01 -4.03
C ASP A 237 7.98 0.80 -3.07
N LEU A 238 9.20 0.83 -3.61
CA LEU A 238 10.43 0.68 -2.83
C LEU A 238 11.04 2.04 -2.46
N LEU A 239 10.55 3.16 -3.01
CA LEU A 239 11.15 4.47 -2.73
C LEU A 239 11.24 4.80 -1.23
N PRO A 240 10.26 4.45 -0.37
CA PRO A 240 10.39 4.70 1.08
C PRO A 240 11.57 3.98 1.73
N ILE A 241 11.81 2.70 1.39
CA ILE A 241 12.94 1.94 1.93
C ILE A 241 14.26 2.38 1.28
N LEU A 242 14.29 2.66 -0.03
CA LEU A 242 15.50 3.13 -0.69
C LEU A 242 15.92 4.51 -0.16
N ALA A 243 14.97 5.42 0.10
CA ALA A 243 15.28 6.71 0.71
C ALA A 243 15.66 6.58 2.20
N PHE A 244 15.22 5.52 2.90
CA PHE A 244 15.71 5.23 4.24
C PHE A 244 17.18 4.78 4.24
N ILE A 245 17.62 4.11 3.17
CA ILE A 245 19.03 3.73 2.99
C ILE A 245 19.88 4.91 2.52
N ASP A 246 19.45 5.62 1.48
CA ASP A 246 20.15 6.76 0.89
C ASP A 246 19.15 7.79 0.33
N GLU A 247 18.72 8.71 1.20
CA GLU A 247 17.75 9.74 0.82
C GLU A 247 18.32 10.67 -0.27
N ASN A 248 19.61 11.02 -0.20
CA ASN A 248 20.22 11.96 -1.14
C ASN A 248 20.12 11.44 -2.57
N LYS A 249 20.50 10.18 -2.79
CA LYS A 249 20.45 9.53 -4.12
C LYS A 249 19.02 9.47 -4.68
N VAL A 250 18.05 9.12 -3.84
CA VAL A 250 16.63 9.10 -4.25
C VAL A 250 16.14 10.52 -4.58
N ARG A 251 16.48 11.52 -3.77
CA ARG A 251 16.04 12.91 -3.96
C ARG A 251 16.72 13.60 -5.14
N GLU A 252 17.95 13.26 -5.48
CA GLU A 252 18.61 13.75 -6.69
C GLU A 252 17.83 13.35 -7.94
N LYS A 253 17.30 12.12 -7.98
CA LYS A 253 16.48 11.65 -9.10
C LYS A 253 15.03 12.13 -9.03
N LEU A 254 14.46 12.19 -7.83
CA LEU A 254 13.04 12.45 -7.57
C LEU A 254 12.84 13.59 -6.55
N PRO A 255 13.26 14.83 -6.87
CA PRO A 255 13.31 15.93 -5.90
C PRO A 255 11.94 16.39 -5.40
N LYS A 256 10.89 16.16 -6.19
CA LYS A 256 9.52 16.63 -5.92
C LYS A 256 8.57 15.51 -5.52
N GLU A 257 9.02 14.25 -5.53
CA GLU A 257 8.16 13.11 -5.25
C GLU A 257 7.86 13.04 -3.74
N LYS A 258 6.59 12.78 -3.38
CA LYS A 258 6.15 12.63 -1.98
C LYS A 258 6.62 11.29 -1.43
N ILE A 259 7.83 11.27 -0.88
CA ILE A 259 8.49 10.11 -0.29
C ILE A 259 8.67 10.39 1.20
N LYS A 260 8.24 9.47 2.07
CA LYS A 260 8.53 9.47 3.50
C LYS A 260 9.46 8.30 3.80
N PRO A 261 10.76 8.52 4.05
CA PRO A 261 11.72 7.46 4.34
C PRO A 261 11.27 6.60 5.53
N ARG A 262 11.27 5.28 5.36
CA ARG A 262 10.94 4.30 6.41
C ARG A 262 11.48 2.92 6.07
N PRO A 263 11.83 2.08 7.07
CA PRO A 263 12.38 0.75 6.83
C PRO A 263 11.28 -0.27 6.47
N ALA A 264 10.46 0.03 5.46
CA ALA A 264 9.32 -0.78 5.09
C ALA A 264 9.09 -0.85 3.58
N PHE A 265 8.68 -2.02 3.11
CA PHE A 265 8.07 -2.17 1.79
C PHE A 265 6.71 -1.49 1.77
N HIS A 266 6.45 -0.65 0.77
CA HIS A 266 5.16 0.02 0.62
C HIS A 266 4.32 -0.72 -0.42
N TYR A 267 3.46 -1.62 0.06
CA TYR A 267 2.62 -2.47 -0.76
C TYR A 267 1.26 -1.80 -0.96
N ARG A 268 0.93 -1.44 -2.21
CA ARG A 268 -0.20 -0.54 -2.54
C ARG A 268 -1.27 -1.19 -3.42
N LEU A 269 -1.14 -2.49 -3.65
CA LEU A 269 -1.92 -3.17 -4.67
C LEU A 269 -3.41 -3.25 -4.31
N SER A 270 -3.73 -3.44 -3.04
CA SER A 270 -5.04 -3.89 -2.57
C SER A 270 -6.12 -2.82 -2.67
N ASN A 271 -7.34 -3.21 -3.05
CA ASN A 271 -8.51 -2.33 -2.98
C ASN A 271 -8.96 -2.21 -1.52
N SER A 272 -9.40 -1.04 -1.10
CA SER A 272 -10.29 -0.92 0.05
C SER A 272 -11.69 -1.37 -0.36
N MET A 273 -12.16 -2.50 0.19
CA MET A 273 -13.51 -3.02 -0.03
C MET A 273 -14.35 -2.98 1.25
N ILE A 274 -14.11 -1.98 2.10
CA ILE A 274 -14.91 -1.76 3.30
C ILE A 274 -16.41 -1.68 2.97
N GLY A 275 -17.22 -2.32 3.82
CA GLY A 275 -18.67 -2.46 3.62
C GLY A 275 -19.09 -3.62 2.71
N ILE A 276 -18.15 -4.32 2.06
CA ILE A 276 -18.44 -5.56 1.33
C ILE A 276 -18.41 -6.74 2.29
N LYS A 277 -19.48 -7.54 2.28
CA LYS A 277 -19.62 -8.71 3.16
C LYS A 277 -18.46 -9.69 2.95
N GLY A 278 -17.78 -10.03 4.04
CA GLY A 278 -16.69 -11.02 4.05
C GLY A 278 -15.34 -10.50 3.57
N TRP A 279 -15.19 -9.20 3.28
CA TRP A 279 -13.87 -8.61 3.06
C TRP A 279 -13.20 -8.24 4.39
N GLU A 280 -11.91 -8.53 4.49
CA GLU A 280 -11.04 -8.26 5.63
C GLU A 280 -9.64 -7.89 5.12
N VAL A 281 -8.93 -7.01 5.84
CA VAL A 281 -7.53 -6.65 5.56
C VAL A 281 -6.61 -7.85 5.67
N SER A 282 -6.94 -8.79 6.55
CA SER A 282 -6.23 -10.07 6.68
C SER A 282 -6.04 -10.81 5.35
N GLN A 283 -6.98 -10.70 4.40
CA GLN A 283 -6.86 -11.35 3.09
C GLN A 283 -5.66 -10.80 2.30
N GLU A 284 -5.45 -9.49 2.35
CA GLU A 284 -4.36 -8.81 1.66
C GLU A 284 -3.02 -9.06 2.35
N TRP A 285 -3.02 -9.09 3.69
CA TRP A 285 -1.88 -9.57 4.45
C TRP A 285 -1.50 -11.01 4.10
N ASN A 286 -2.48 -11.90 3.97
CA ASN A 286 -2.23 -13.31 3.63
C ASN A 286 -1.64 -13.46 2.22
N ARG A 287 -1.99 -12.58 1.27
CA ARG A 287 -1.31 -12.52 -0.04
C ARG A 287 0.14 -12.05 0.10
N TRP A 288 0.40 -11.09 0.99
CA TRP A 288 1.77 -10.68 1.30
C TRP A 288 2.60 -11.83 1.88
N ILE A 289 2.02 -12.69 2.71
CA ILE A 289 2.71 -13.89 3.22
C ILE A 289 3.18 -14.83 2.09
N LEU A 290 2.47 -14.90 0.96
CA LEU A 290 2.95 -15.67 -0.22
C LEU A 290 4.27 -15.11 -0.75
N ILE A 291 4.40 -13.78 -0.80
CA ILE A 291 5.62 -13.07 -1.22
C ILE A 291 6.74 -13.36 -0.23
N GLU A 292 6.47 -13.26 1.09
CA GLU A 292 7.49 -13.56 2.09
C GLU A 292 7.95 -15.02 2.01
N ASN A 293 7.03 -15.96 1.81
CA ASN A 293 7.35 -17.37 1.70
C ASN A 293 8.27 -17.66 0.52
N LEU A 294 7.99 -17.07 -0.65
CA LEU A 294 8.83 -17.23 -1.83
C LEU A 294 10.17 -16.50 -1.69
N ALA A 295 10.18 -15.28 -1.16
CA ALA A 295 11.40 -14.49 -0.99
C ALA A 295 12.42 -15.16 -0.05
N ASN A 296 11.93 -15.96 0.91
CA ASN A 296 12.74 -16.68 1.88
C ASN A 296 12.93 -18.17 1.52
N ASP A 297 12.53 -18.59 0.32
CA ASP A 297 12.81 -19.92 -0.24
C ASP A 297 13.68 -19.76 -1.50
N GLU A 298 14.99 -19.81 -1.32
CA GLU A 298 15.97 -19.59 -2.39
C GLU A 298 15.83 -20.61 -3.53
N ALA A 299 15.44 -21.84 -3.23
CA ALA A 299 15.25 -22.89 -4.23
C ALA A 299 14.02 -22.59 -5.10
N SER A 300 12.87 -22.34 -4.48
CA SER A 300 11.64 -21.97 -5.20
C SER A 300 11.79 -20.65 -5.95
N LEU A 301 12.44 -19.64 -5.35
CA LEU A 301 12.68 -18.34 -5.99
C LEU A 301 13.51 -18.49 -7.26
N LYS A 302 14.59 -19.27 -7.21
CA LYS A 302 15.45 -19.53 -8.37
C LYS A 302 14.71 -20.31 -9.46
N LEU A 303 13.95 -21.35 -9.09
CA LEU A 303 13.15 -22.13 -10.02
C LEU A 303 12.12 -21.25 -10.73
N LEU A 304 11.28 -20.55 -9.96
CA LEU A 304 10.20 -19.72 -10.50
C LEU A 304 10.73 -18.51 -11.28
N SER A 305 11.90 -17.95 -10.92
CA SER A 305 12.55 -16.90 -11.73
C SER A 305 12.86 -17.40 -13.14
N LYS A 306 13.45 -18.59 -13.28
CA LYS A 306 13.78 -19.19 -14.58
C LYS A 306 12.54 -19.52 -15.39
N GLU A 307 11.54 -20.12 -14.74
CA GLU A 307 10.28 -20.45 -15.40
C GLU A 307 9.53 -19.20 -15.87
N TYR A 308 9.57 -18.12 -15.09
CA TYR A 308 8.90 -16.89 -15.46
C TYR A 308 9.61 -16.15 -16.59
N LEU A 309 10.95 -16.10 -16.57
CA LEU A 309 11.74 -15.59 -17.69
C LEU A 309 11.40 -16.36 -18.99
N SER A 310 11.41 -17.69 -18.95
CA SER A 310 11.01 -18.52 -20.10
C SER A 310 9.58 -18.22 -20.55
N HIS A 311 8.65 -18.04 -19.61
CA HIS A 311 7.27 -17.67 -19.93
C HIS A 311 7.17 -16.32 -20.66
N LEU A 312 7.99 -15.33 -20.27
CA LEU A 312 8.03 -14.00 -20.88
C LEU A 312 8.72 -13.98 -22.26
N ASP A 313 9.60 -14.94 -22.54
CA ASP A 313 10.28 -15.07 -23.84
C ASP A 313 9.49 -15.90 -24.86
N ASN A 314 8.61 -16.79 -24.39
CA ASN A 314 7.77 -17.61 -25.25
C ASN A 314 6.67 -16.78 -25.93
N ILE A 315 6.58 -16.91 -27.26
CA ILE A 315 5.51 -16.29 -28.06
C ILE A 315 4.15 -16.94 -27.75
N ILE A 316 4.15 -18.26 -27.50
CA ILE A 316 2.96 -19.04 -27.17
C ILE A 316 3.24 -19.82 -25.89
N ASN A 317 2.36 -19.66 -24.90
CA ASN A 317 2.39 -20.42 -23.66
C ASN A 317 1.14 -21.32 -23.59
N LEU A 318 1.34 -22.62 -23.33
CA LEU A 318 0.23 -23.58 -23.19
C LEU A 318 -0.57 -23.40 -21.89
N THR A 319 0.07 -22.84 -20.86
CA THR A 319 -0.55 -22.52 -19.57
C THR A 319 -0.27 -21.07 -19.20
N THR A 320 -1.22 -20.45 -18.52
CA THR A 320 -1.05 -19.10 -18.00
C THR A 320 -0.04 -19.10 -16.85
N TRP A 321 0.64 -17.97 -16.62
CA TRP A 321 1.55 -17.85 -15.49
C TRP A 321 0.83 -18.07 -14.15
N GLN A 322 -0.42 -17.60 -14.03
CA GLN A 322 -1.23 -17.76 -12.83
C GLN A 322 -1.49 -19.23 -12.51
N GLU A 323 -1.78 -20.08 -13.51
CA GLU A 323 -1.96 -21.52 -13.31
C GLU A 323 -0.66 -22.21 -12.85
N LYS A 324 0.50 -21.75 -13.33
CA LYS A 324 1.80 -22.26 -12.86
C LYS A 324 2.03 -21.91 -11.39
N VAL A 325 1.75 -20.67 -10.99
CA VAL A 325 1.82 -20.23 -9.59
C VAL A 325 0.82 -21.00 -8.72
N GLU A 326 -0.42 -21.20 -9.18
CA GLU A 326 -1.44 -22.01 -8.49
C GLU A 326 -0.95 -23.46 -8.28
N SER A 327 -0.30 -24.06 -9.28
CA SER A 327 0.30 -25.39 -9.14
C SER A 327 1.39 -25.41 -8.07
N TRP A 328 2.31 -24.43 -8.09
CA TRP A 328 3.37 -24.32 -7.08
C TRP A 328 2.82 -24.14 -5.66
N LEU A 329 1.77 -23.34 -5.47
CA LEU A 329 1.16 -23.13 -4.15
C LEU A 329 0.48 -24.37 -3.56
N ASN A 330 0.13 -25.35 -4.39
CA ASN A 330 -0.56 -26.59 -3.99
C ASN A 330 0.38 -27.78 -3.75
N HIS A 331 1.70 -27.60 -3.96
CA HIS A 331 2.75 -28.59 -3.68
C HIS A 331 3.56 -28.15 -2.46
#